data_AF-A0A4P7YA72-F1
#
_entry.id   AF-A0A4P7YA72-F1
#
_cell.length_a   1.000
_cell.length_b   1.000
_cell.length_c   1.000
_cell.angle_alpha   90.00
_cell.angle_beta   90.00
_cell.angle_gamma   90.00
#
_symmetry.space_group_name_H-M   'P 1'
#
loop_
_entity.id
_entity.type
_entity.pdbx_description
1 polymer ?
#
loop_
_entity_poly.entity_id
_entity_poly.type
_entity_poly.pdbx_seq_one_letter_code
_entity_poly.pdbx_strand_id
1 'polypeptide(L)'
;MKLKLDDQGHAVLQDGFPVYVHADGKEVAFDAAGTVNTITRLNAEAKTHREGKEAAETALKSFEGITDGAAAKKALEIVSKLDQKKLVDAGEIDVVRNEISKAFQGQVDELSAKAQTFEKQLYEEKIGGAFSRSKYIADKLAIPADLVQSKFGAAFKVEDGKPVAYDQHGQKIYSRTRPGEIADFDEAVETLVEQYPHRDHILKGSGASGSGASNNGGNGGNGKKSLSRSQFDALDPVGKHAHVSAGGDVTD
;
A
#
# COMPACT_ATOMS: atom_id res chain seq x y z
N MET A 1 -74.92 -66.51 -31.50
CA MET A 1 -74.65 -67.03 -32.87
C MET A 1 -74.87 -68.53 -32.86
N LYS A 2 -75.32 -69.11 -33.97
CA LYS A 2 -75.47 -70.57 -34.13
C LYS A 2 -74.66 -71.04 -35.34
N LEU A 3 -74.01 -72.19 -35.25
CA LEU A 3 -73.29 -72.79 -36.39
C LEU A 3 -74.32 -73.16 -37.47
N LYS A 4 -74.04 -72.81 -38.73
CA LYS A 4 -74.84 -73.24 -39.86
C LYS A 4 -74.49 -74.68 -40.19
N LEU A 5 -75.51 -75.54 -40.20
CA LEU A 5 -75.39 -76.94 -40.55
C LEU A 5 -76.08 -77.20 -41.90
N ASP A 6 -75.59 -78.17 -42.66
CA ASP A 6 -76.28 -78.71 -43.84
C ASP A 6 -77.36 -79.74 -43.45
N ASP A 7 -78.08 -80.26 -44.46
CA ASP A 7 -79.15 -81.25 -44.27
C ASP A 7 -78.67 -82.58 -43.65
N GLN A 8 -77.36 -82.82 -43.63
CA GLN A 8 -76.73 -84.00 -43.04
C GLN A 8 -76.16 -83.73 -41.63
N GLY A 9 -76.27 -82.49 -41.14
CA GLY A 9 -75.77 -82.07 -39.84
C GLY A 9 -74.29 -81.70 -39.80
N HIS A 10 -73.62 -81.55 -40.96
CA HIS A 10 -72.23 -81.10 -41.03
C HIS A 10 -72.14 -79.57 -41.07
N ALA A 11 -71.01 -79.02 -40.62
CA ALA A 11 -70.77 -77.58 -40.64
C ALA A 11 -70.65 -77.06 -42.07
N VAL A 12 -71.42 -76.01 -42.42
CA VAL A 12 -71.25 -75.31 -43.69
C VAL A 12 -70.00 -74.45 -43.63
N LEU A 13 -69.11 -74.64 -44.60
CA LEU A 13 -67.88 -73.87 -44.73
C LEU A 13 -67.99 -72.86 -45.87
N GLN A 14 -67.44 -71.67 -45.67
CA GLN A 14 -67.21 -70.66 -46.68
C GLN A 14 -65.74 -70.25 -46.61
N ASP A 15 -65.04 -70.34 -47.75
CA ASP A 15 -63.59 -70.06 -47.85
C ASP A 15 -62.73 -70.84 -46.84
N GLY A 16 -63.18 -72.05 -46.47
CA GLY A 16 -62.50 -72.91 -45.48
C GLY A 16 -62.84 -72.60 -44.01
N PHE A 17 -63.71 -71.62 -43.74
CA PHE A 17 -64.13 -71.22 -42.41
C PHE A 17 -65.58 -71.62 -42.10
N PRO A 18 -65.91 -72.04 -40.86
CA PRO A 18 -67.29 -72.35 -40.48
C PRO A 18 -68.19 -71.11 -40.53
N VAL A 19 -69.38 -71.27 -41.11
CA VAL A 19 -70.38 -70.20 -41.21
C VAL A 19 -71.29 -70.19 -39.99
N TYR A 20 -71.43 -69.03 -39.35
CA TYR A 20 -72.36 -68.81 -38.24
C TYR A 20 -73.50 -67.90 -38.65
N VAL A 21 -74.70 -68.21 -38.16
CA VAL A 21 -75.89 -67.38 -38.30
C VAL A 21 -76.06 -66.51 -37.05
N HIS A 22 -76.10 -65.20 -37.26
CA HIS A 22 -76.37 -64.21 -36.23
C HIS A 22 -77.87 -64.15 -35.89
N ALA A 23 -78.20 -63.45 -34.79
CA ALA A 23 -79.59 -63.30 -34.34
C ALA A 23 -80.48 -62.54 -35.35
N ASP A 24 -79.87 -61.72 -36.22
CA ASP A 24 -80.53 -60.99 -37.30
C ASP A 24 -80.63 -61.81 -38.61
N GLY A 25 -80.25 -63.09 -38.57
CA GLY A 25 -80.29 -63.99 -39.72
C GLY A 25 -79.10 -63.86 -40.67
N LYS A 26 -78.16 -62.94 -40.44
CA LYS A 26 -76.97 -62.80 -41.27
C LYS A 26 -76.00 -63.95 -41.07
N GLU A 27 -75.42 -64.41 -42.17
CA GLU A 27 -74.43 -65.47 -42.19
C GLU A 27 -73.03 -64.88 -42.31
N VAL A 28 -72.10 -65.33 -41.47
CA VAL A 28 -70.72 -64.84 -41.43
C VAL A 28 -69.77 -66.03 -41.30
N ALA A 29 -68.78 -66.10 -42.18
CA ALA A 29 -67.67 -67.04 -42.08
C ALA A 29 -66.74 -66.63 -40.92
N PHE A 30 -66.48 -67.53 -39.97
CA PHE A 30 -65.70 -67.24 -38.77
C PHE A 30 -64.26 -67.75 -38.87
N ASP A 31 -63.33 -66.82 -39.11
CA ASP A 31 -61.90 -67.10 -38.99
C ASP A 31 -61.45 -67.02 -37.51
N ALA A 32 -61.33 -68.18 -36.88
CA ALA A 32 -60.88 -68.30 -35.50
C ALA A 32 -59.43 -67.84 -35.32
N ALA A 33 -58.54 -68.12 -36.28
CA ALA A 33 -57.12 -67.80 -36.18
C ALA A 33 -56.87 -66.29 -36.30
N GLY A 34 -57.48 -65.65 -37.30
CA GLY A 34 -57.45 -64.19 -37.47
C GLY A 34 -58.09 -63.44 -36.31
N THR A 35 -59.17 -63.99 -35.74
CA THR A 35 -59.81 -63.42 -34.54
C THR A 35 -58.88 -63.46 -33.33
N VAL A 36 -58.20 -64.59 -33.06
CA VAL A 36 -57.23 -64.72 -31.95
C VAL A 36 -56.04 -63.77 -32.13
N ASN A 37 -55.52 -63.62 -33.36
CA ASN A 37 -54.46 -62.67 -33.67
C ASN A 37 -54.90 -61.23 -33.41
N THR A 38 -56.13 -60.88 -33.81
CA THR A 38 -56.71 -59.55 -33.58
C THR A 38 -56.89 -59.27 -32.08
N ILE A 39 -57.40 -60.23 -31.31
CA ILE A 39 -57.54 -60.10 -29.85
C ILE A 39 -56.18 -59.89 -29.19
N THR A 40 -55.16 -60.66 -29.60
CA THR A 40 -53.81 -60.55 -29.06
C THR A 40 -53.22 -59.15 -29.31
N ARG A 41 -53.37 -58.63 -30.54
CA ARG A 41 -52.93 -57.27 -30.89
C ARG A 41 -53.65 -56.21 -30.07
N LEU A 42 -54.99 -56.28 -29.96
CA LEU A 42 -55.78 -55.33 -29.19
C LEU A 42 -55.42 -55.35 -27.70
N ASN A 43 -55.17 -56.52 -27.13
CA ASN A 43 -54.71 -56.64 -25.74
C ASN A 43 -53.33 -56.02 -25.52
N ALA A 44 -52.41 -56.19 -26.48
CA ALA A 44 -51.11 -55.54 -26.44
C ALA A 44 -51.23 -54.01 -26.52
N GLU A 45 -52.06 -53.49 -27.43
CA GLU A 45 -52.35 -52.05 -27.56
C GLU A 45 -52.96 -51.49 -26.26
N ALA A 46 -53.95 -52.17 -25.69
CA ALA A 46 -54.58 -51.77 -24.42
C ALA A 46 -53.60 -51.77 -23.25
N LYS A 47 -52.65 -52.71 -23.23
CA LYS A 47 -51.55 -52.72 -22.25
C LYS A 47 -50.66 -51.48 -22.43
N THR A 48 -50.20 -51.20 -23.65
CA THR A 48 -49.36 -50.03 -23.95
C THR A 48 -50.05 -48.71 -23.59
N HIS A 49 -51.35 -48.57 -23.86
CA HIS A 49 -52.10 -47.37 -23.49
C HIS A 49 -52.19 -47.17 -21.97
N ARG A 50 -52.36 -48.27 -21.22
CA ARG A 50 -52.40 -48.23 -19.75
C ARG A 50 -51.04 -47.81 -19.18
N GLU A 51 -49.97 -48.45 -19.64
CA GLU A 51 -48.60 -48.13 -19.22
C GLU A 51 -48.24 -46.68 -19.57
N GLY A 52 -48.60 -46.21 -20.76
CA GLY A 52 -48.40 -44.82 -21.18
C GLY A 52 -49.18 -43.83 -20.31
N LYS A 53 -50.42 -44.16 -19.92
CA LYS A 53 -51.23 -43.34 -19.02
C LYS A 53 -50.62 -43.27 -17.63
N GLU A 54 -50.23 -44.41 -17.05
CA GLU A 54 -49.61 -44.48 -15.74
C GLU A 54 -48.28 -43.70 -15.69
N ALA A 55 -47.46 -43.78 -16.74
CA ALA A 55 -46.24 -43.00 -16.88
C ALA A 55 -46.51 -41.49 -16.96
N ALA A 56 -47.51 -41.08 -17.76
CA ALA A 56 -47.89 -39.67 -17.90
C ALA A 56 -48.45 -39.11 -16.59
N GLU A 57 -49.33 -39.83 -15.90
CA GLU A 57 -49.87 -39.43 -14.59
C GLU A 57 -48.77 -39.33 -13.53
N THR A 58 -47.81 -40.26 -13.53
CA THR A 58 -46.66 -40.21 -12.63
C THR A 58 -45.78 -38.99 -12.89
N ALA A 59 -45.51 -38.66 -14.16
CA ALA A 59 -44.77 -37.46 -14.51
C ALA A 59 -45.52 -36.18 -14.14
N LEU A 60 -46.85 -36.16 -14.28
CA LEU A 60 -47.69 -35.00 -13.96
C LEU A 60 -47.73 -34.71 -12.44
N LYS A 61 -47.65 -35.74 -11.59
CA LYS A 61 -47.61 -35.57 -10.12
C LYS A 61 -46.45 -34.69 -9.65
N SER A 62 -45.32 -34.67 -10.36
CA SER A 62 -44.21 -33.77 -10.01
C SER A 62 -44.55 -32.28 -10.20
N PHE A 63 -45.64 -31.98 -10.91
CA PHE A 63 -46.14 -30.63 -11.15
C PHE A 63 -47.43 -30.35 -10.37
N GLU A 64 -47.83 -31.23 -9.44
CA GLU A 64 -49.00 -31.00 -8.58
C GLU A 64 -48.85 -29.69 -7.80
N GLY A 65 -49.89 -28.86 -7.80
CA GLY A 65 -49.86 -27.51 -7.22
C GLY A 65 -49.44 -26.40 -8.16
N ILE A 66 -48.96 -26.69 -9.38
CA ILE A 66 -48.74 -25.69 -10.42
C ILE A 66 -50.01 -25.53 -11.25
N THR A 67 -50.80 -24.49 -10.94
CA THR A 67 -52.06 -24.21 -11.63
C THR A 67 -51.88 -23.46 -12.96
N ASP A 68 -50.74 -22.79 -13.13
CA ASP A 68 -50.38 -22.07 -14.36
C ASP A 68 -48.92 -22.35 -14.72
N GLY A 69 -48.71 -23.23 -15.72
CA GLY A 69 -47.39 -23.60 -16.21
C GLY A 69 -46.64 -22.45 -16.89
N ALA A 70 -47.35 -21.47 -17.47
CA ALA A 70 -46.71 -20.30 -18.08
C ALA A 70 -46.18 -19.35 -17.00
N ALA A 71 -46.95 -19.13 -15.93
CA ALA A 71 -46.50 -18.39 -14.77
C ALA A 71 -45.30 -19.05 -14.09
N ALA A 72 -45.31 -20.38 -13.94
CA ALA A 72 -44.18 -21.12 -13.36
C ALA A 72 -42.89 -20.96 -14.19
N LYS A 73 -42.97 -21.07 -15.53
CA LYS A 73 -41.82 -20.81 -16.41
C LYS A 73 -41.31 -19.38 -16.28
N LYS A 74 -42.21 -18.40 -16.23
CA LYS A 74 -41.86 -16.99 -16.05
C LYS A 74 -41.20 -16.74 -14.69
N ALA A 75 -41.67 -17.39 -13.63
CA ALA A 75 -41.05 -17.31 -12.31
C ALA A 75 -39.61 -17.86 -12.32
N LEU A 76 -39.38 -19.01 -12.97
CA LEU A 76 -38.03 -19.58 -13.13
C LEU A 76 -37.10 -18.64 -13.92
N GLU A 77 -37.62 -17.98 -14.97
CA GLU A 77 -36.86 -17.00 -15.74
C GLU A 77 -36.50 -15.76 -14.89
N ILE A 78 -37.42 -15.29 -14.04
CA ILE A 78 -37.18 -14.17 -13.12
C ILE A 78 -36.13 -14.54 -12.07
N VAL A 79 -36.20 -15.74 -11.49
CA VAL A 79 -35.23 -16.25 -10.52
C VAL A 79 -33.83 -16.31 -11.14
N SER A 80 -33.72 -16.82 -12.37
CA SER A 80 -32.44 -16.84 -13.11
C SER A 80 -31.87 -15.43 -13.31
N LYS A 81 -32.70 -14.44 -13.66
CA LYS A 81 -32.28 -13.04 -13.79
C LYS A 81 -31.88 -12.40 -12.45
N LEU A 82 -32.52 -12.77 -11.35
CA LEU A 82 -32.16 -12.32 -9.99
C LEU A 82 -30.76 -12.82 -9.58
N ASP A 83 -30.45 -14.08 -9.85
CA ASP A 83 -29.11 -14.63 -9.55
C ASP A 83 -28.02 -13.98 -10.41
N GLN A 84 -28.31 -13.72 -11.69
CA GLN A 84 -27.42 -12.94 -12.55
C GLN A 84 -27.17 -11.52 -12.01
N LYS A 85 -28.23 -10.82 -11.59
CA LYS A 85 -28.10 -9.48 -11.01
C LYS A 85 -27.26 -9.49 -9.72
N LYS A 86 -27.49 -10.46 -8.81
CA LYS A 86 -26.70 -10.58 -7.59
C LYS A 86 -25.22 -10.82 -7.85
N LEU A 87 -24.87 -11.59 -8.88
CA LEU A 87 -23.48 -11.81 -9.28
C LEU A 87 -22.82 -10.55 -9.84
N VAL A 88 -23.56 -9.76 -10.63
CA VAL A 88 -23.10 -8.46 -11.12
C VAL A 88 -22.92 -7.46 -9.97
N ASP A 89 -23.93 -7.32 -9.12
CA ASP A 89 -23.89 -6.44 -7.94
C ASP A 89 -22.74 -6.83 -7.00
N ALA A 90 -22.48 -8.13 -6.81
CA ALA A 90 -21.35 -8.62 -6.02
C ALA A 90 -19.99 -8.24 -6.66
N GLY A 91 -19.85 -8.40 -7.98
CA GLY A 91 -18.65 -7.97 -8.70
C GLY A 91 -18.40 -6.46 -8.64
N GLU A 92 -19.45 -5.64 -8.77
CA GLU A 92 -19.38 -4.19 -8.63
C GLU A 92 -18.97 -3.77 -7.21
N ILE A 93 -19.50 -4.43 -6.18
CA ILE A 93 -19.13 -4.16 -4.78
C ILE A 93 -17.64 -4.42 -4.54
N ASP A 94 -17.08 -5.49 -5.10
CA ASP A 94 -15.66 -5.80 -4.95
C ASP A 94 -14.77 -4.80 -5.72
N VAL A 95 -15.22 -4.31 -6.88
CA VAL A 95 -14.54 -3.20 -7.58
C VAL A 95 -14.55 -1.93 -6.73
N VAL A 96 -15.69 -1.54 -6.19
CA VAL A 96 -15.82 -0.34 -5.33
C VAL A 96 -14.95 -0.46 -4.07
N ARG A 97 -14.93 -1.62 -3.41
CA ARG A 97 -14.04 -1.86 -2.25
C ARG A 97 -12.57 -1.72 -2.61
N ASN A 98 -12.16 -2.25 -3.76
CA ASN A 98 -10.78 -2.16 -4.23
C ASN A 98 -10.40 -0.71 -4.58
N GLU A 99 -11.29 0.04 -5.23
CA GLU A 99 -11.06 1.46 -5.52
C GLU A 99 -10.98 2.31 -4.24
N ILE A 100 -11.88 2.09 -3.29
CA ILE A 100 -11.85 2.72 -1.97
C ILE A 100 -10.53 2.41 -1.26
N SER A 101 -10.12 1.14 -1.24
CA SER A 101 -8.86 0.72 -0.59
C SER A 101 -7.64 1.36 -1.23
N LYS A 102 -7.60 1.45 -2.57
CA LYS A 102 -6.53 2.16 -3.30
C LYS A 102 -6.51 3.66 -3.00
N ALA A 103 -7.68 4.31 -2.96
CA ALA A 103 -7.78 5.72 -2.64
C ALA A 103 -7.32 6.01 -1.20
N PHE A 104 -7.72 5.17 -0.24
CA PHE A 104 -7.25 5.27 1.15
C PHE A 104 -5.75 5.02 1.26
N GLN A 105 -5.21 4.01 0.58
CA GLN A 105 -3.77 3.75 0.57
C GLN A 105 -3.00 4.97 0.03
N GLY A 106 -3.49 5.59 -1.06
CA GLY A 106 -2.90 6.81 -1.59
C GLY A 106 -2.89 7.97 -0.59
N GLN A 107 -3.98 8.16 0.17
CA GLN A 107 -4.02 9.18 1.22
C GLN A 107 -3.07 8.86 2.39
N VAL A 108 -2.97 7.59 2.78
CA VAL A 108 -2.04 7.15 3.84
C VAL A 108 -0.59 7.38 3.41
N ASP A 109 -0.25 7.06 2.17
CA ASP A 109 1.09 7.25 1.63
C ASP A 109 1.44 8.75 1.55
N GLU A 110 0.50 9.58 1.09
CA GLU A 110 0.69 11.03 1.03
C GLU A 110 0.87 11.65 2.43
N LEU A 111 0.02 11.29 3.37
CA LEU A 111 0.12 11.76 4.76
C LEU A 111 1.40 11.27 5.43
N SER A 112 1.82 10.04 5.17
CA SER A 112 3.09 9.49 5.68
C SER A 112 4.29 10.23 5.11
N ALA A 113 4.29 10.51 3.81
CA ALA A 113 5.34 11.30 3.17
C ALA A 113 5.40 12.74 3.72
N LYS A 114 4.25 13.37 3.95
CA LYS A 114 4.16 14.70 4.60
C LYS A 114 4.64 14.65 6.04
N ALA A 115 4.26 13.63 6.81
CA ALA A 115 4.71 13.46 8.19
C ALA A 115 6.23 13.32 8.27
N GLN A 116 6.84 12.46 7.44
CA GLN A 116 8.30 12.32 7.35
C GLN A 116 8.98 13.64 6.94
N THR A 117 8.38 14.38 6.02
CA THR A 117 8.90 15.70 5.59
C THR A 117 8.87 16.71 6.73
N PHE A 118 7.74 16.84 7.42
CA PHE A 118 7.61 17.76 8.56
C PHE A 118 8.48 17.34 9.73
N GLU A 119 8.62 16.05 9.98
CA GLU A 119 9.50 15.51 11.01
C GLU A 119 10.95 15.89 10.73
N LYS A 120 11.43 15.70 9.49
CA LYS A 120 12.77 16.12 9.09
C LYS A 120 12.97 17.64 9.24
N GLN A 121 12.01 18.45 8.80
CA GLN A 121 12.08 19.91 8.95
C GLN A 121 12.10 20.34 10.42
N LEU A 122 11.29 19.70 11.28
CA LEU A 122 11.28 19.97 12.71
C LEU A 122 12.61 19.56 13.36
N TYR A 123 13.22 18.47 12.92
CA TYR A 123 14.53 18.04 13.40
C TYR A 123 15.63 19.01 12.99
N GLU A 124 15.64 19.46 11.74
CA GLU A 124 16.56 20.49 11.25
C GLU A 124 16.43 21.78 12.06
N GLU A 125 15.20 22.25 12.32
CA GLU A 125 14.94 23.46 13.13
C GLU A 125 15.32 23.27 14.60
N LYS A 126 14.98 22.14 15.22
CA LYS A 126 15.33 21.87 16.63
C LYS A 126 16.83 21.80 16.84
N ILE A 127 17.53 21.11 15.95
CA ILE A 127 18.98 20.96 16.01
C ILE A 127 19.63 22.32 15.71
N GLY A 128 19.26 23.01 14.61
CA GLY A 128 19.82 24.32 14.27
C GLY A 128 19.55 25.40 15.32
N GLY A 129 18.36 25.39 15.92
CA GLY A 129 18.03 26.25 17.05
C GLY A 129 18.84 25.94 18.30
N ALA A 130 19.22 24.68 18.53
CA ALA A 130 20.11 24.30 19.63
C ALA A 130 21.55 24.79 19.40
N PHE A 131 22.08 24.63 18.17
CA PHE A 131 23.38 25.20 17.78
C PHE A 131 23.40 26.73 17.96
N SER A 132 22.34 27.42 17.54
CA SER A 132 22.24 28.88 17.63
C SER A 132 22.18 29.40 19.08
N ARG A 133 21.67 28.62 20.03
CA ARG A 133 21.51 29.01 21.45
C ARG A 133 22.57 28.43 22.38
N SER A 134 23.50 27.64 21.86
CA SER A 134 24.55 27.00 22.66
C SER A 134 25.50 28.02 23.27
N LYS A 135 25.67 27.96 24.60
CA LYS A 135 26.62 28.83 25.29
C LYS A 135 28.04 28.37 25.06
N TYR A 136 28.26 27.05 25.01
CA TYR A 136 29.56 26.49 24.67
C TYR A 136 30.07 27.02 23.32
N ILE A 137 29.23 27.00 22.28
CA ILE A 137 29.60 27.52 20.96
C ILE A 137 29.92 29.02 21.03
N ALA A 138 29.06 29.81 21.66
CA ALA A 138 29.24 31.26 21.75
C ALA A 138 30.53 31.65 22.51
N ASP A 139 30.82 30.95 23.61
CA ASP A 139 31.88 31.34 24.54
C ASP A 139 33.22 30.67 24.20
N LYS A 140 33.23 29.42 23.75
CA LYS A 140 34.45 28.60 23.62
C LYS A 140 34.93 28.40 22.18
N LEU A 141 34.08 28.57 21.16
CA LEU A 141 34.49 28.36 19.76
C LEU A 141 34.81 29.68 19.05
N ALA A 142 35.87 29.68 18.24
CA ALA A 142 36.30 30.80 17.42
C ALA A 142 35.54 30.90 16.08
N ILE A 143 34.72 29.89 15.77
CA ILE A 143 33.92 29.80 14.54
C ILE A 143 32.42 30.05 14.81
N PRO A 144 31.68 30.62 13.86
CA PRO A 144 30.24 30.86 14.01
C PRO A 144 29.42 29.57 14.16
N ALA A 145 28.27 29.66 14.84
CA ALA A 145 27.39 28.52 15.10
C ALA A 145 26.92 27.77 13.83
N ASP A 146 26.72 28.48 12.72
CA ASP A 146 26.35 27.88 11.43
C ASP A 146 27.43 26.93 10.89
N LEU A 147 28.71 27.31 10.99
CA LEU A 147 29.83 26.45 10.58
C LEU A 147 29.95 25.23 11.51
N VAL A 148 29.70 25.42 12.81
CA VAL A 148 29.69 24.31 13.79
C VAL A 148 28.55 23.35 13.47
N GLN A 149 27.35 23.85 13.19
CA GLN A 149 26.21 23.05 12.78
C GLN A 149 26.48 22.29 11.49
N SER A 150 27.10 22.92 10.49
CA SER A 150 27.45 22.26 9.22
C SER A 150 28.41 21.07 9.42
N LYS A 151 29.33 21.17 10.39
CA LYS A 151 30.32 20.11 10.66
C LYS A 151 29.83 19.04 11.62
N PHE A 152 29.16 19.43 12.69
CA PHE A 152 28.79 18.52 13.78
C PHE A 152 27.31 18.20 13.84
N GLY A 153 26.45 18.92 13.10
CA GLY A 153 25.00 18.73 13.13
C GLY A 153 24.54 17.35 12.69
N ALA A 154 25.27 16.70 11.79
CA ALA A 154 24.98 15.32 11.37
C ALA A 154 25.13 14.27 12.49
N ALA A 155 25.86 14.60 13.56
CA ALA A 155 26.02 13.75 14.73
C ALA A 155 24.80 13.79 15.66
N PHE A 156 23.87 14.75 15.47
CA PHE A 156 22.69 14.91 16.31
C PHE A 156 21.46 14.28 15.67
N LYS A 157 20.69 13.57 16.50
CA LYS A 157 19.35 13.06 16.17
C LYS A 157 18.37 13.56 17.22
N VAL A 158 17.10 13.71 16.87
CA VAL A 158 16.07 14.03 17.86
C VAL A 158 15.45 12.73 18.36
N GLU A 159 15.62 12.47 19.65
CA GLU A 159 15.00 11.33 20.34
C GLU A 159 14.18 11.84 21.51
N ASP A 160 12.96 11.32 21.67
CA ASP A 160 12.01 11.77 22.70
C ASP A 160 11.83 13.31 22.72
N GLY A 161 11.94 13.93 21.55
CA GLY A 161 11.81 15.37 21.37
C GLY A 161 13.03 16.21 21.74
N LYS A 162 14.15 15.60 22.16
CA LYS A 162 15.42 16.27 22.52
C LYS A 162 16.55 15.92 21.55
N PRO A 163 17.48 16.86 21.25
CA PRO A 163 18.69 16.54 20.51
C PRO A 163 19.60 15.60 21.33
N VAL A 164 19.93 14.45 20.76
CA VAL A 164 20.86 13.44 21.29
C VAL A 164 22.01 13.31 20.30
N ALA A 165 23.24 13.39 20.81
CA ALA A 165 24.44 13.29 19.99
C ALA A 165 25.00 11.88 19.96
N TYR A 166 25.59 11.56 18.83
CA TYR A 166 26.26 10.30 18.55
C TYR A 166 27.73 10.54 18.23
N ASP A 167 28.61 9.69 18.73
CA ASP A 167 30.05 9.76 18.41
C ASP A 167 30.36 9.22 17.01
N GLN A 168 31.64 9.24 16.62
CA GLN A 168 32.11 8.74 15.32
C GLN A 168 31.88 7.23 15.13
N HIS A 169 31.60 6.49 16.20
CA HIS A 169 31.29 5.06 16.18
C HIS A 169 29.77 4.78 16.21
N GLY A 170 28.94 5.83 16.17
CA GLY A 170 27.49 5.72 16.21
C GLY A 170 26.94 5.36 17.59
N GLN A 171 27.68 5.62 18.67
CA GLN A 171 27.24 5.42 20.06
C GLN A 171 26.71 6.73 20.65
N LYS A 172 25.71 6.65 21.54
CA LYS A 172 25.19 7.83 22.25
C LYS A 172 26.26 8.44 23.14
N ILE A 173 26.40 9.75 23.11
CA ILE A 173 27.30 10.48 24.00
C ILE A 173 26.60 10.66 25.36
N TYR A 174 27.23 10.15 26.41
CA TYR A 174 26.77 10.27 27.79
C TYR A 174 27.46 11.42 28.51
N SER A 175 26.76 11.98 29.50
CA SER A 175 27.28 13.08 30.31
C SER A 175 28.47 12.60 31.15
N ARG A 176 29.54 13.39 31.14
CA ARG A 176 30.73 13.20 31.99
C ARG A 176 30.47 13.74 33.39
N THR A 177 29.60 14.73 33.51
CA THR A 177 29.18 15.33 34.79
C THR A 177 28.04 14.57 35.45
N ARG A 178 27.20 13.86 34.68
CA ARG A 178 26.07 13.06 35.15
C ARG A 178 26.16 11.61 34.63
N PRO A 179 26.86 10.73 35.36
CA PRO A 179 27.04 9.34 34.93
C PRO A 179 25.71 8.62 34.71
N GLY A 180 25.54 8.02 33.52
CA GLY A 180 24.34 7.27 33.14
C GLY A 180 23.25 8.09 32.45
N GLU A 181 23.37 9.42 32.40
CA GLU A 181 22.49 10.28 31.60
C GLU A 181 23.10 10.61 30.24
N ILE A 182 22.25 10.83 29.23
CA ILE A 182 22.69 11.34 27.93
C ILE A 182 23.24 12.76 28.13
N ALA A 183 24.35 13.08 27.46
CA ALA A 183 24.93 14.41 27.50
C ALA A 183 23.90 15.45 27.05
N ASP A 184 23.88 16.60 27.72
CA ASP A 184 23.13 17.74 27.20
C ASP A 184 23.80 18.27 25.92
N PHE A 185 23.10 19.15 25.21
CA PHE A 185 23.55 19.62 23.91
C PHE A 185 24.95 20.24 23.96
N ASP A 186 25.25 21.05 24.98
CA ASP A 186 26.54 21.74 25.09
C ASP A 186 27.68 20.75 25.42
N GLU A 187 27.48 19.83 26.36
CA GLU A 187 28.46 18.79 26.72
C GLU A 187 28.69 17.79 25.58
N ALA A 188 27.65 17.53 24.79
CA ALA A 188 27.75 16.71 23.59
C ALA A 188 28.57 17.41 22.48
N VAL A 189 28.33 18.69 22.22
CA VAL A 189 29.13 19.47 21.25
C VAL A 189 30.58 19.57 21.73
N GLU A 190 30.82 19.77 23.02
CA GLU A 190 32.17 19.77 23.62
C GLU A 190 32.88 18.45 23.34
N THR A 191 32.23 17.31 23.64
CA THR A 191 32.79 15.98 23.39
C THR A 191 33.12 15.75 21.90
N LEU A 192 32.23 16.18 21.00
CA LEU A 192 32.45 16.05 19.54
C LEU A 192 33.60 16.93 19.04
N VAL A 193 33.73 18.15 19.59
CA VAL A 193 34.83 19.06 19.28
C VAL A 193 36.15 18.53 19.82
N GLU A 194 36.18 17.95 21.02
CA GLU A 194 37.39 17.33 21.58
C GLU A 194 37.94 16.18 20.73
N GLN A 195 37.04 15.40 20.13
CA GLN A 195 37.37 14.30 19.23
C GLN A 195 37.79 14.77 17.82
N TYR A 196 37.66 16.06 17.50
CA TYR A 196 38.00 16.59 16.19
C TYR A 196 39.51 16.79 16.03
N PRO A 197 40.16 16.20 15.01
CA PRO A 197 41.62 16.28 14.85
C PRO A 197 42.19 17.70 14.76
N HIS A 198 41.41 18.68 14.30
CA HIS A 198 41.84 20.07 14.17
C HIS A 198 41.15 21.00 15.19
N ARG A 199 40.74 20.46 16.34
CA ARG A 199 40.00 21.22 17.38
C ARG A 199 40.69 22.51 17.82
N ASP A 200 42.03 22.50 17.89
CA ASP A 200 42.81 23.65 18.36
C ASP A 200 42.68 24.88 17.44
N HIS A 201 42.23 24.68 16.19
CA HIS A 201 41.99 25.76 15.22
C HIS A 201 40.57 26.36 15.32
N ILE A 202 39.65 25.64 15.96
CA ILE A 202 38.24 26.06 16.10
C ILE A 202 37.89 26.47 17.53
N LEU A 203 38.71 26.10 18.51
CA LEU A 203 38.62 26.60 19.88
C LEU A 203 39.19 28.02 19.96
N LYS A 204 38.57 28.89 20.76
CA LYS A 204 39.20 30.15 21.14
C LYS A 204 40.48 29.82 21.90
N GLY A 205 41.62 30.36 21.46
CA GLY A 205 42.88 30.20 22.17
C GLY A 205 42.67 30.51 23.65
N SER A 206 43.12 29.62 24.54
CA SER A 206 43.08 29.87 25.97
C SER A 206 43.70 31.25 26.18
N GLY A 207 42.96 32.19 26.77
CA GLY A 207 43.41 33.56 27.03
C GLY A 207 44.54 33.65 28.07
N ALA A 208 45.54 32.77 27.99
CA ALA A 208 46.84 32.92 28.60
C ALA A 208 47.52 34.12 27.94
N SER A 209 47.22 35.30 28.46
CA SER A 209 48.12 36.43 28.46
C SER A 209 49.41 35.98 29.17
N GLY A 210 50.50 35.91 28.41
CA GLY A 210 51.84 35.52 28.87
C GLY A 210 52.56 34.79 27.75
N SER A 211 53.67 35.26 27.17
CA SER A 211 54.67 36.24 27.56
C SER A 211 55.37 36.71 26.29
N GLY A 212 55.83 37.96 26.27
CA GLY A 212 56.43 38.62 25.10
C GLY A 212 57.42 37.75 24.31
N ALA A 213 57.14 37.61 23.01
CA ALA A 213 58.10 37.12 22.03
C ALA A 213 58.09 38.07 20.83
N SER A 214 59.11 38.92 20.84
CA SER A 214 59.66 39.76 19.77
C SER A 214 59.09 39.51 18.36
N ASN A 215 58.30 40.47 17.88
CA ASN A 215 58.00 40.61 16.47
C ASN A 215 59.26 41.17 15.76
N ASN A 216 60.17 40.29 15.33
CA ASN A 216 61.29 40.65 14.48
C ASN A 216 61.15 39.99 13.10
N GLY A 217 60.98 40.83 12.09
CA GLY A 217 61.53 40.62 10.74
C GLY A 217 60.72 39.78 9.78
N GLY A 218 59.94 40.43 8.90
CA GLY A 218 59.24 39.76 7.80
C GLY A 218 58.72 40.73 6.74
N ASN A 219 59.65 41.46 6.12
CA ASN A 219 59.53 42.39 5.01
C ASN A 219 58.52 42.03 3.90
N GLY A 220 57.62 42.96 3.55
CA GLY A 220 56.87 42.93 2.29
C GLY A 220 55.90 44.10 2.12
N GLY A 221 56.26 45.09 1.29
CA GLY A 221 55.27 45.96 0.64
C GLY A 221 55.40 47.45 0.92
N ASN A 222 55.99 48.16 -0.04
CA ASN A 222 56.02 49.60 -0.28
C ASN A 222 54.83 50.42 0.27
N GLY A 223 54.98 50.93 1.49
CA GLY A 223 54.18 52.01 2.05
C GLY A 223 55.11 52.97 2.77
N LYS A 224 55.04 54.26 2.41
CA LYS A 224 55.78 55.34 3.09
C LYS A 224 55.53 55.21 4.59
N LYS A 225 56.59 55.06 5.39
CA LYS A 225 56.46 54.89 6.85
C LYS A 225 56.08 56.23 7.46
N SER A 226 54.81 56.39 7.83
CA SER A 226 54.40 57.50 8.67
C SER A 226 54.72 57.21 10.14
N LEU A 227 55.20 58.20 10.88
CA LEU A 227 55.34 58.15 12.34
C LEU A 227 54.40 59.18 12.96
N SER A 228 53.83 58.87 14.12
CA SER A 228 53.12 59.91 14.90
C SER A 228 54.10 60.95 15.45
N ARG A 229 53.64 62.17 15.72
CA ARG A 229 54.45 63.26 16.29
C ARG A 229 55.18 62.82 17.56
N SER A 230 54.49 62.09 18.44
CA SER A 230 55.06 61.54 19.67
C SER A 230 56.21 60.55 19.41
N GLN A 231 56.09 59.72 18.39
CA GLN A 231 57.10 58.74 18.02
C GLN A 231 58.29 59.40 17.32
N PHE A 232 58.06 60.43 16.50
CA PHE A 232 59.14 61.22 15.91
C PHE A 232 59.92 61.98 16.98
N ASP A 233 59.24 62.54 17.99
CA ASP A 233 59.90 63.30 19.03
C ASP A 233 60.73 62.46 19.99
N ALA A 234 60.36 61.18 20.16
CA ALA A 234 61.12 60.19 20.90
C ALA A 234 62.38 59.69 20.18
N LEU A 235 62.58 59.99 18.89
CA LEU A 235 63.81 59.63 18.16
C LEU A 235 64.99 60.49 18.60
N ASP A 236 66.18 59.91 18.53
CA ASP A 236 67.43 60.64 18.67
C ASP A 236 67.66 61.54 17.43
N PRO A 237 68.55 62.55 17.51
CA PRO A 237 68.78 63.47 16.40
C PRO A 237 69.17 62.79 15.07
N VAL A 238 69.87 61.65 15.15
CA VAL A 238 70.24 60.84 13.98
C VAL A 238 69.02 60.14 13.39
N GLY A 239 68.17 59.55 14.23
CA GLY A 239 66.91 58.91 13.81
C GLY A 239 65.91 59.89 13.22
N LYS A 240 65.80 61.12 13.78
CA LYS A 240 64.96 62.19 13.20
C LYS A 240 65.42 62.56 11.80
N HIS A 241 66.73 62.78 11.62
CA HIS A 241 67.30 63.11 10.31
C HIS A 241 67.11 61.97 9.31
N ALA A 242 67.36 60.73 9.73
CA ALA A 242 67.18 59.55 8.88
C ALA A 242 65.74 59.41 8.38
N HIS A 243 64.75 59.62 9.25
CA HIS A 243 63.33 59.56 8.90
C HIS A 243 62.92 60.62 7.86
N VAL A 244 63.35 61.87 8.06
CA VAL A 244 63.07 62.96 7.11
C VAL A 244 63.79 62.73 5.77
N SER A 245 65.06 62.30 5.80
CA SER A 245 65.82 62.01 4.57
C SER A 245 65.26 60.83 3.77
N ALA A 246 64.56 59.92 4.42
CA ALA A 246 63.88 58.79 3.78
C ALA A 246 62.48 59.15 3.26
N GLY A 247 62.04 60.40 3.38
CA GLY A 247 60.72 60.86 2.94
C GLY A 247 59.57 60.31 3.77
N GLY A 248 59.80 60.06 5.07
CA GLY A 248 58.76 59.66 6.02
C GLY A 248 57.84 60.82 6.39
N ASP A 249 56.54 60.54 6.48
CA ASP A 249 55.53 61.53 6.88
C ASP A 249 55.34 61.53 8.40
N VAL A 250 55.28 62.70 9.03
CA VAL A 250 54.93 62.81 10.45
C VAL A 250 53.46 63.17 10.57
N THR A 251 52.64 62.24 11.07
CA THR A 251 51.22 62.44 11.35
C THR A 251 51.04 62.93 12.79
N ASP A 252 50.04 63.77 13.04
CA ASP A 252 49.74 64.25 14.40
C ASP A 252 49.28 63.12 15.33
#